data_AF-A0AAD5NXK1-F1
#
_entry.id   AF-A0AAD5NXK1-F1
#
_cell.length_a   1.000
_cell.length_b   1.000
_cell.length_c   1.000
_cell.angle_alpha   90.00
_cell.angle_beta   90.00
_cell.angle_gamma   90.00
#
_symmetry.space_group_name_H-M   'P 1'
#
loop_
_entity.id
_entity.type
_entity.pdbx_description
1 polymer ?
#
loop_
_entity_poly.entity_id
_entity_poly.type
_entity_poly.pdbx_seq_one_letter_code
_entity_poly.pdbx_strand_id
1 'polypeptide(L)'
;MEPVGRAFQTWQVNTNFSFSRVEDSGNAKITIGFESGDHGDRFPFDGPSPSGPTIAHALAPTDGRFHYDAEEKWAVGAIPGSIDMETVALHGIGHLLGLDHSEVEGAIMWHSSQLDPLRGCIQMILMVLGLYIRSEFDKFMRVN
;
A
#
# COMPACT_ATOMS: atom_id res chain seq x y z
N MET A 1 18.05 3.83 1.84
CA MET A 1 16.83 3.73 2.67
C MET A 1 15.94 2.67 2.05
N GLU A 2 15.44 1.73 2.84
CA GLU A 2 14.56 0.63 2.40
C GLU A 2 13.27 1.16 1.74
N PRO A 3 12.64 0.41 0.79
CA PRO A 3 11.46 0.84 0.03
C PRO A 3 10.31 1.34 0.92
N VAL A 4 9.97 0.58 1.97
CA VAL A 4 8.94 0.95 2.95
C VAL A 4 9.29 2.27 3.67
N GLY A 5 10.57 2.49 3.98
CA GLY A 5 11.02 3.75 4.57
C GLY A 5 10.76 4.93 3.63
N ARG A 6 11.00 4.77 2.31
CA ARG A 6 10.76 5.82 1.31
C ARG A 6 9.28 6.15 1.17
N ALA A 7 8.41 5.15 1.29
CA ALA A 7 6.97 5.38 1.34
C ALA A 7 6.55 6.21 2.56
N PHE A 8 7.01 5.88 3.78
CA PHE A 8 6.76 6.71 4.96
C PHE A 8 7.31 8.14 4.82
N GLN A 9 8.51 8.29 4.29
CA GLN A 9 9.09 9.62 4.05
C GLN A 9 8.23 10.43 3.07
N THR A 10 7.69 9.78 2.04
CA THR A 10 6.80 10.43 1.07
C THR A 10 5.53 10.94 1.75
N TRP A 11 4.90 10.14 2.62
CA TRP A 11 3.76 10.62 3.42
C TRP A 11 4.16 11.73 4.39
N GLN A 12 5.31 11.61 5.07
CA GLN A 12 5.79 12.60 6.02
C GLN A 12 6.01 13.97 5.38
N VAL A 13 6.57 14.04 4.18
CA VAL A 13 6.84 15.35 3.52
C VAL A 13 5.60 15.99 2.90
N ASN A 14 4.50 15.24 2.75
CA ASN A 14 3.25 15.72 2.13
C ASN A 14 2.08 15.82 3.13
N THR A 15 2.32 15.54 4.42
CA THR A 15 1.29 15.59 5.47
C THR A 15 1.86 16.20 6.75
N ASN A 16 1.02 16.36 7.78
CA ASN A 16 1.47 16.76 9.11
C ASN A 16 1.83 15.55 10.00
N PHE A 17 1.83 14.34 9.47
CA PHE A 17 2.28 13.16 10.21
C PHE A 17 3.79 13.14 10.35
N SER A 18 4.26 12.51 11.41
CA SER A 18 5.68 12.19 11.62
C SER A 18 5.81 10.71 11.93
N PHE A 19 6.80 10.06 11.33
CA PHE A 19 7.06 8.64 11.50
C PHE A 19 8.47 8.44 12.03
N SER A 20 8.59 7.50 12.97
CA SER A 20 9.87 6.99 13.43
C SER A 20 9.81 5.48 13.41
N ARG A 21 10.88 4.86 12.91
CA ARG A 21 11.04 3.41 13.00
C ARG A 21 11.39 3.07 14.45
N VAL A 22 10.72 2.04 14.98
CA VAL A 22 11.05 1.43 16.27
C VAL A 22 11.49 -0.01 16.04
N GLU A 23 12.42 -0.50 16.86
CA GLU A 23 12.90 -1.89 16.77
C GLU A 23 11.96 -2.87 17.46
N ASP A 24 11.23 -2.42 18.49
CA ASP A 24 10.23 -3.21 19.21
C ASP A 24 8.83 -2.99 18.61
N SER A 25 8.32 -4.02 17.94
CA SER A 25 7.00 -4.00 17.31
C SER A 25 5.85 -3.89 18.32
N GLY A 26 6.05 -4.28 19.59
CA GLY A 26 5.00 -4.24 20.62
C GLY A 26 4.54 -2.83 20.97
N ASN A 27 5.37 -1.82 20.69
CA ASN A 27 5.07 -0.41 20.91
C ASN A 27 4.75 0.35 19.61
N ALA A 28 4.81 -0.30 18.46
CA ALA A 28 4.56 0.33 17.17
C ALA A 28 3.07 0.59 16.96
N LYS A 29 2.74 1.76 16.40
CA LYS A 29 1.36 2.07 15.96
C LYS A 29 1.04 1.50 14.59
N ILE A 30 2.08 1.29 13.79
CA ILE A 30 1.99 0.67 12.48
C ILE A 30 3.03 -0.44 12.45
N THR A 31 2.62 -1.64 12.06
CA THR A 31 3.53 -2.76 11.79
C THR A 31 3.36 -3.20 10.34
N ILE A 32 4.48 -3.50 9.71
CA ILE A 32 4.53 -3.91 8.31
C ILE A 32 5.29 -5.23 8.23
N GLY A 33 4.70 -6.23 7.58
CA GLY A 33 5.24 -7.59 7.52
C GLY A 33 4.87 -8.32 6.24
N PHE A 34 5.49 -9.47 6.05
CA PHE A 34 5.15 -10.44 5.03
C PHE A 34 4.45 -11.61 5.72
N GLU A 35 3.29 -12.01 5.21
CA GLU A 35 2.53 -13.14 5.72
C GLU A 35 2.11 -14.05 4.54
N SER A 36 1.70 -15.28 4.81
CA SER A 36 1.25 -16.24 3.78
C SER A 36 0.04 -17.00 4.27
N GLY A 37 -0.87 -17.36 3.37
CA GLY A 37 -2.09 -18.10 3.71
C GLY A 37 -2.84 -17.51 4.90
N ASP A 38 -3.37 -18.36 5.77
CA ASP A 38 -3.96 -17.92 7.04
C ASP A 38 -2.88 -17.53 8.06
N HIS A 39 -2.91 -16.26 8.46
CA HIS A 39 -1.98 -15.63 9.39
C HIS A 39 -2.70 -14.95 10.56
N GLY A 40 -3.91 -15.42 10.91
CA GLY A 40 -4.54 -15.12 12.19
C GLY A 40 -5.26 -13.77 12.30
N ASP A 41 -5.40 -13.04 11.20
CA ASP A 41 -6.14 -11.77 11.13
C ASP A 41 -7.52 -11.88 10.44
N ARG A 42 -7.90 -13.09 10.02
CA ARG A 42 -9.14 -13.45 9.30
C ARG A 42 -9.18 -13.04 7.82
N PHE A 43 -8.07 -12.55 7.28
CA PHE A 43 -7.91 -12.21 5.86
C PHE A 43 -6.77 -13.05 5.27
N PRO A 44 -6.95 -14.38 5.09
CA PRO A 44 -5.88 -15.21 4.55
C PRO A 44 -5.48 -14.78 3.14
N PHE A 45 -4.19 -14.84 2.83
CA PHE A 45 -3.70 -14.70 1.46
C PHE A 45 -4.03 -15.94 0.63
N ASP A 46 -4.12 -15.75 -0.69
CA ASP A 46 -4.66 -16.71 -1.66
C ASP A 46 -3.57 -17.40 -2.51
N GLY A 47 -2.30 -17.14 -2.19
CA GLY A 47 -1.15 -17.70 -2.88
C GLY A 47 -0.73 -16.89 -4.10
N PRO A 48 0.31 -17.32 -4.83
CA PRO A 48 0.96 -16.47 -5.81
C PRO A 48 0.06 -16.12 -7.00
N SER A 49 0.17 -14.88 -7.46
CA SER A 49 -0.32 -14.44 -8.75
C SER A 49 0.16 -15.36 -9.89
N PRO A 50 -0.69 -15.64 -10.90
CA PRO A 50 -2.00 -15.04 -11.14
C PRO A 50 -3.17 -15.79 -10.45
N SER A 51 -2.87 -16.73 -9.55
CA SER A 51 -3.89 -17.63 -9.00
C SER A 51 -4.69 -16.98 -7.87
N GLY A 52 -4.06 -16.10 -7.11
CA GLY A 52 -4.66 -15.27 -6.06
C GLY A 52 -4.69 -13.79 -6.45
N PRO A 53 -5.83 -13.08 -6.31
CA PRO A 53 -5.88 -11.63 -6.53
C PRO A 53 -5.24 -10.80 -5.42
N THR A 54 -5.00 -11.34 -4.22
CA THR A 54 -4.73 -10.53 -3.03
C THR A 54 -3.24 -10.41 -2.75
N ILE A 55 -2.61 -9.33 -3.22
CA ILE A 55 -1.15 -9.18 -3.07
C ILE A 55 -0.72 -8.50 -1.76
N ALA A 56 -1.63 -7.78 -1.10
CA ALA A 56 -1.40 -7.10 0.17
C ALA A 56 -2.73 -6.62 0.78
N HIS A 57 -2.76 -6.38 2.09
CA HIS A 57 -3.87 -5.70 2.76
C HIS A 57 -3.43 -4.81 3.92
N ALA A 58 -4.23 -3.80 4.24
CA ALA A 58 -4.06 -2.93 5.39
C ALA A 58 -5.27 -3.05 6.33
N LEU A 59 -5.02 -3.28 7.62
CA LEU A 59 -6.04 -3.27 8.66
C LEU A 59 -6.17 -1.85 9.20
N ALA A 60 -6.77 -1.03 8.35
CA ALA A 60 -6.87 0.40 8.56
C ALA A 60 -8.16 0.82 9.32
N PRO A 61 -8.15 2.03 9.91
CA PRO A 61 -6.97 2.79 10.32
C PRO A 61 -6.50 2.41 11.74
N THR A 62 -7.34 1.74 12.53
CA THR A 62 -7.15 1.59 13.98
C THR A 62 -6.31 0.39 14.42
N ASP A 63 -6.22 -0.66 13.60
CA ASP A 63 -5.41 -1.85 13.93
C ASP A 63 -3.93 -1.59 13.59
N GLY A 64 -3.64 -0.95 12.46
CA GLY A 64 -2.30 -0.46 12.14
C GLY A 64 -1.39 -1.49 11.46
N ARG A 65 -1.87 -2.72 11.23
CA ARG A 65 -1.13 -3.74 10.50
C ARG A 65 -1.27 -3.57 8.98
N PHE A 66 -0.17 -3.78 8.27
CA PHE A 66 -0.13 -3.89 6.82
C PHE A 66 0.73 -5.08 6.41
N HIS A 67 0.13 -6.01 5.67
CA HIS A 67 0.76 -7.25 5.27
C HIS A 67 0.93 -7.29 3.76
N TYR A 68 2.11 -7.70 3.31
CA TYR A 68 2.37 -8.18 1.97
C TYR A 68 2.11 -9.69 1.92
N ASP A 69 1.58 -10.19 0.81
CA ASP A 69 1.61 -11.62 0.56
C ASP A 69 3.05 -12.06 0.26
N ALA A 70 3.63 -12.90 1.11
CA ALA A 70 4.99 -13.41 0.95
C ALA A 70 5.13 -14.39 -0.23
N GLU A 71 4.02 -14.90 -0.76
CA GLU A 71 4.00 -15.80 -1.91
C GLU A 71 4.14 -15.03 -3.24
N GLU A 72 4.00 -13.71 -3.20
CA GLU A 72 4.15 -12.86 -4.37
C GLU A 72 5.60 -12.56 -4.77
N LYS A 73 5.80 -12.26 -6.05
CA LYS A 73 7.12 -11.92 -6.58
C LYS A 73 7.43 -10.43 -6.43
N TRP A 74 8.01 -10.06 -5.29
CA TRP A 74 8.38 -8.69 -4.97
C TRP A 74 9.67 -8.19 -5.63
N ALA A 75 9.70 -6.91 -5.93
CA ALA A 75 10.86 -6.18 -6.41
C ALA A 75 10.89 -4.76 -5.85
N VAL A 76 12.04 -4.09 -6.02
CA VAL A 76 12.14 -2.64 -5.83
C VAL A 76 12.36 -2.02 -7.20
N GLY A 77 11.42 -1.18 -7.62
CA GLY A 77 11.34 -0.60 -8.96
C GLY A 77 10.59 -1.48 -9.97
N ALA A 78 10.49 -0.97 -11.20
CA ALA A 78 9.76 -1.60 -12.29
C ALA A 78 10.53 -2.79 -12.89
N ILE A 79 10.47 -3.95 -12.22
CA ILE A 79 11.06 -5.20 -12.71
C ILE A 79 9.97 -6.03 -13.42
N PRO A 80 10.18 -6.46 -14.68
CA PRO A 80 9.19 -7.27 -15.39
C PRO A 80 8.80 -8.56 -14.65
N GLY A 81 7.49 -8.77 -14.54
CA GLY A 81 6.93 -9.93 -13.84
C GLY A 81 7.19 -9.92 -12.34
N SER A 82 7.29 -8.74 -11.72
CA SER A 82 7.38 -8.53 -10.28
C SER A 82 6.51 -7.35 -9.87
N ILE A 83 6.13 -7.31 -8.60
CA ILE A 83 5.35 -6.24 -7.97
C ILE A 83 6.31 -5.30 -7.25
N ASP A 84 6.18 -3.99 -7.49
CA ASP A 84 7.02 -2.99 -6.81
C ASP A 84 6.57 -2.78 -5.37
N MET A 85 7.45 -3.15 -4.44
CA MET A 85 7.22 -3.10 -3.00
C MET A 85 6.99 -1.68 -2.50
N GLU A 86 7.73 -0.68 -3.02
CA GLU A 86 7.57 0.71 -2.56
C GLU A 86 6.21 1.28 -2.93
N THR A 87 5.77 1.04 -4.16
CA THR A 87 4.45 1.46 -4.64
C THR A 87 3.33 0.86 -3.79
N VAL A 88 3.40 -0.44 -3.50
CA VAL A 88 2.42 -1.14 -2.65
C VAL A 88 2.46 -0.59 -1.22
N ALA A 89 3.66 -0.35 -0.66
CA ALA A 89 3.82 0.30 0.65
C ALA A 89 3.15 1.67 0.69
N LEU A 90 3.37 2.49 -0.34
CA LEU A 90 2.87 3.85 -0.40
C LEU A 90 1.34 3.87 -0.42
N HIS A 91 0.72 2.99 -1.20
CA HIS A 91 -0.73 2.78 -1.21
C HIS A 91 -1.26 2.28 0.15
N GLY A 92 -0.67 1.20 0.69
CA GLY A 92 -1.10 0.61 1.96
C GLY A 92 -1.02 1.58 3.15
N ILE A 93 0.06 2.38 3.22
CA ILE A 93 0.19 3.43 4.24
C ILE A 93 -0.91 4.49 4.09
N GLY A 94 -1.33 4.82 2.86
CA GLY A 94 -2.46 5.73 2.65
C GLY A 94 -3.74 5.26 3.37
N HIS A 95 -4.06 3.96 3.27
CA HIS A 95 -5.15 3.37 4.05
C HIS A 95 -4.91 3.47 5.56
N LEU A 96 -3.71 3.15 6.05
CA LEU A 96 -3.38 3.28 7.47
C LEU A 96 -3.54 4.71 8.00
N LEU A 97 -3.36 5.72 7.14
CA LEU A 97 -3.60 7.13 7.46
C LEU A 97 -5.06 7.57 7.30
N GLY A 98 -5.95 6.66 6.91
CA GLY A 98 -7.39 6.89 6.79
C GLY A 98 -7.87 7.32 5.41
N LEU A 99 -7.06 7.12 4.35
CA LEU A 99 -7.50 7.39 2.98
C LEU A 99 -8.25 6.18 2.41
N ASP A 100 -9.39 6.44 1.80
CA ASP A 100 -10.08 5.48 0.95
C ASP A 100 -9.50 5.48 -0.48
N HIS A 101 -9.93 4.51 -1.28
CA HIS A 101 -9.60 4.51 -2.70
C HIS A 101 -10.07 5.79 -3.41
N SER A 102 -9.28 6.22 -4.38
CA SER A 102 -9.58 7.32 -5.29
C SER A 102 -10.16 6.78 -6.60
N GLU A 103 -11.07 7.53 -7.21
CA GLU A 103 -11.54 7.27 -8.58
C GLU A 103 -10.63 7.92 -9.64
N VAL A 104 -9.65 8.75 -9.22
CA VAL A 104 -8.74 9.45 -10.13
C VAL A 104 -7.67 8.49 -10.62
N GLU A 105 -7.74 8.13 -11.91
CA GLU A 105 -6.73 7.31 -12.57
C GLU A 105 -5.32 7.92 -12.42
N GLY A 106 -4.36 7.09 -12.02
CA GLY A 106 -2.99 7.51 -11.73
C GLY A 106 -2.75 8.08 -10.32
N ALA A 107 -3.79 8.24 -9.49
CA ALA A 107 -3.58 8.53 -8.08
C ALA A 107 -2.98 7.31 -7.36
N ILE A 108 -2.19 7.55 -6.30
CA ILE A 108 -1.61 6.43 -5.53
C ILE A 108 -2.68 5.55 -4.87
N MET A 109 -3.81 6.16 -4.47
CA MET A 109 -4.96 5.44 -3.91
C MET A 109 -5.94 4.95 -4.98
N TRP A 110 -5.62 5.04 -6.27
CA TRP A 110 -6.57 4.68 -7.33
C TRP A 110 -6.95 3.20 -7.29
N HIS A 111 -8.25 2.92 -7.43
CA HIS A 111 -8.80 1.58 -7.59
C HIS A 111 -9.83 1.57 -8.73
N SER A 112 -9.75 0.57 -9.61
CA SER A 112 -10.75 0.38 -10.66
C SER A 112 -11.60 -0.85 -10.35
N SER A 113 -12.87 -0.62 -10.08
CA SER A 113 -13.87 -1.70 -9.91
C SER A 113 -14.25 -2.39 -11.23
N GLN A 114 -13.86 -1.82 -12.38
CA GLN A 114 -14.18 -2.33 -13.72
C GLN A 114 -13.09 -3.23 -14.31
N LEU A 115 -11.92 -3.30 -13.67
CA LEU A 115 -10.81 -4.15 -14.09
C LEU A 115 -10.81 -5.44 -13.28
N ASP A 116 -11.68 -6.39 -13.65
CA ASP A 116 -11.71 -7.80 -13.23
C ASP A 116 -11.73 -8.07 -11.71
N PRO A 117 -12.77 -8.75 -11.14
CA PRO A 117 -12.78 -9.19 -9.74
C PRO A 117 -11.55 -10.02 -9.32
N LEU A 118 -10.75 -10.50 -10.29
CA LEU A 118 -9.52 -11.26 -10.10
C LEU A 118 -8.25 -10.40 -10.02
N ARG A 119 -8.35 -9.07 -9.97
CA ARG A 119 -7.19 -8.15 -9.87
C ARG A 119 -7.39 -7.08 -8.79
N GLY A 120 -7.90 -7.53 -7.65
CA GLY A 120 -8.08 -6.72 -6.45
C GLY A 120 -6.76 -6.03 -6.06
N CYS A 121 -6.79 -4.70 -6.13
CA CYS A 121 -5.82 -3.78 -5.56
C CYS A 121 -4.33 -4.04 -5.92
N ILE A 122 -3.81 -3.15 -6.77
CA ILE A 122 -2.39 -2.78 -6.94
C ILE A 122 -1.67 -3.30 -8.22
N GLN A 123 -2.32 -4.01 -9.14
CA GLN A 123 -1.65 -4.38 -10.40
C GLN A 123 -1.46 -3.22 -11.42
N MET A 124 -1.97 -2.00 -11.17
CA MET A 124 -2.00 -0.95 -12.20
C MET A 124 -1.39 0.41 -11.86
N ILE A 125 -0.48 0.49 -10.89
CA ILE A 125 0.39 1.68 -10.75
C ILE A 125 1.63 1.60 -11.71
N LEU A 126 1.74 0.54 -12.52
CA LEU A 126 2.85 0.34 -13.46
C LEU A 126 2.67 1.00 -14.85
N MET A 127 1.86 2.07 -15.00
CA MET A 127 1.80 2.85 -16.25
C MET A 127 1.98 4.36 -16.15
N VAL A 128 2.28 4.94 -14.99
CA VAL A 128 2.60 6.38 -14.94
C VAL A 128 3.81 6.65 -14.06
N LEU A 129 4.99 6.47 -14.65
CA LEU A 129 6.22 7.09 -14.18
C LEU A 129 6.08 8.61 -14.27
N GLY A 130 6.14 9.26 -13.10
CA GLY A 130 6.51 10.66 -12.97
C GLY A 130 5.34 11.64 -13.08
N LEU A 131 5.19 12.46 -12.03
CA LEU A 131 4.23 13.55 -11.89
C LEU A 131 2.82 13.09 -11.49
N TYR A 132 2.54 12.96 -10.18
CA TYR A 132 1.30 13.51 -9.59
C TYR A 132 1.17 13.38 -8.07
N ILE A 133 2.26 13.44 -7.29
CA ILE A 133 2.11 13.51 -5.81
C ILE A 133 1.56 14.90 -5.36
N ARG A 134 1.61 15.94 -6.21
CA ARG A 134 1.23 17.32 -5.82
C ARG A 134 -0.25 17.71 -6.01
N SER A 135 -1.05 17.00 -6.79
CA SER A 135 -2.37 17.51 -7.22
C SER A 135 -3.55 17.09 -6.35
N GLU A 136 -3.48 15.92 -5.70
CA GLU A 136 -4.69 15.33 -5.08
C GLU A 136 -4.82 15.60 -3.57
N PHE A 137 -3.81 16.23 -2.93
CA PHE A 137 -3.90 16.58 -1.50
C PHE A 137 -4.90 17.72 -1.22
N ASP A 138 -5.09 18.66 -2.15
CA ASP A 138 -5.98 19.81 -1.95
C ASP A 138 -7.47 19.47 -2.06
N LYS A 139 -7.83 18.27 -2.55
CA LYS A 139 -9.24 17.86 -2.70
C LYS A 139 -9.80 17.10 -1.50
N PHE A 140 -8.96 16.38 -0.74
CA PHE A 140 -9.42 15.56 0.38
C PHE A 140 -9.36 16.26 1.74
N MET A 141 -8.60 17.34 1.88
CA MET A 141 -8.56 18.17 3.10
C MET A 141 -9.40 19.44 2.93
N ARG A 142 -10.72 19.29 2.77
CA ARG A 142 -11.63 20.36 3.20
C ARG A 142 -11.62 20.39 4.72
N VAL A 143 -10.67 21.15 5.25
CA VAL A 143 -10.69 21.64 6.63
C VAL A 143 -11.91 22.55 6.76
N ASN A 144 -12.87 22.16 7.61
CA ASN A 144 -13.63 23.12 8.40
C ASN A 144 -12.96 23.24 9.77
#